data_AF-A0A2N5JAP4-F1
#
_entry.id   AF-A0A2N5JAP4-F1
#
_cell.length_a   1.000
_cell.length_b   1.000
_cell.length_c   1.000
_cell.angle_alpha   90.00
_cell.angle_beta   90.00
_cell.angle_gamma   90.00
#
_symmetry.space_group_name_H-M   'P 1'
#
loop_
_entity.id
_entity.type
_entity.pdbx_description
1 polymer ?
#
loop_
_entity_poly.entity_id
_entity_poly.type
_entity_poly.pdbx_seq_one_letter_code
_entity_poly.pdbx_strand_id
1 'polypeptide(L)' 'EVQVVSEKNKTAIAFIHDDQLSLAIGKEGQNARLAAKLTGWKIGIESEEIRAKKMAEAAAKAKDAQADRNDPADGSEA' A
#
# COMPACT_ATOMS: atom_id res chain seq x y z
N GLU A 1 -3.28 -7.76 -10.02
CA GLU A 1 -1.84 -7.99 -9.67
C GLU A 1 -1.70 -8.40 -8.20
N VAL A 2 -0.64 -9.08 -7.75
CA VAL A 2 -0.38 -9.34 -6.32
C VAL A 2 1.00 -8.82 -5.93
N GLN A 3 1.07 -8.00 -4.88
CA GLN A 3 2.31 -7.44 -4.35
C GLN A 3 2.58 -7.98 -2.95
N VAL A 4 3.77 -8.54 -2.75
CA VAL A 4 4.24 -8.94 -1.43
C VAL A 4 4.78 -7.72 -0.71
N VAL A 5 4.15 -7.34 0.40
CA VAL A 5 4.58 -6.19 1.22
C VAL A 5 5.66 -6.62 2.21
N SER A 6 5.54 -7.81 2.77
CA SER A 6 6.50 -8.31 3.75
C SER A 6 6.47 -9.83 3.79
N GLU A 7 7.56 -10.45 3.32
CA GLU A 7 7.72 -11.91 3.38
C GLU A 7 7.83 -12.42 4.81
N LYS A 8 8.53 -11.68 5.69
CA LYS A 8 8.68 -12.04 7.12
C LYS A 8 7.34 -12.10 7.85
N ASN A 9 6.45 -11.15 7.56
CA ASN A 9 5.12 -11.10 8.15
C ASN A 9 4.07 -11.89 7.35
N LYS A 10 4.49 -12.53 6.25
CA LYS A 10 3.61 -13.20 5.27
C LYS A 10 2.44 -12.31 4.86
N THR A 11 2.72 -11.05 4.54
CA THR A 11 1.71 -10.07 4.15
C THR A 11 1.79 -9.78 2.65
N ALA A 12 0.66 -9.93 1.97
CA ALA A 12 0.50 -9.63 0.55
C ALA A 12 -0.75 -8.76 0.34
N ILE A 13 -0.73 -7.95 -0.72
CA ILE A 13 -1.86 -7.16 -1.18
C ILE A 13 -2.20 -7.58 -2.61
N ALA A 14 -3.44 -7.95 -2.84
CA ALA A 14 -3.99 -8.22 -4.16
C ALA A 14 -4.69 -6.97 -4.69
N PHE A 15 -4.27 -6.53 -5.87
CA PHE A 15 -4.89 -5.45 -6.61
C PHE A 15 -5.81 -6.03 -7.68
N ILE A 16 -7.07 -5.62 -7.63
CA ILE A 16 -8.12 -6.12 -8.50
C ILE A 16 -8.90 -4.92 -9.05
N HIS A 17 -9.59 -5.09 -10.16
CA HIS A 17 -10.51 -4.07 -10.67
C HIS A 17 -11.70 -3.87 -9.71
N ASP A 18 -12.26 -2.67 -9.70
CA ASP A 18 -13.31 -2.28 -8.73
C ASP A 18 -14.62 -3.09 -8.92
N ASP A 19 -14.93 -3.47 -10.16
CA ASP A 19 -16.05 -4.34 -10.53
C ASP A 19 -15.96 -5.73 -9.87
N GLN A 20 -14.75 -6.22 -9.62
CA GLN A 20 -14.47 -7.52 -9.02
C GLN A 20 -14.10 -7.45 -7.54
N LEU A 21 -14.01 -6.25 -6.95
CA LEU A 21 -13.63 -6.06 -5.55
C LEU A 21 -14.59 -6.80 -4.61
N SER A 22 -15.89 -6.69 -4.85
CA SER A 22 -16.92 -7.37 -4.05
C SER A 22 -16.80 -8.89 -4.12
N LEU A 23 -16.54 -9.43 -5.32
CA LEU A 23 -16.36 -10.87 -5.54
C LEU A 23 -15.09 -11.39 -4.84
N ALA A 24 -14.02 -10.61 -4.90
CA ALA A 24 -12.74 -10.95 -4.29
C ALA A 24 -12.80 -10.95 -2.75
N ILE A 25 -13.47 -9.96 -2.16
CA ILE A 25 -13.71 -9.92 -0.71
C ILE A 25 -14.67 -11.05 -0.30
N GLY A 26 -15.72 -11.27 -1.11
CA GLY A 26 -16.80 -12.20 -0.84
C GLY A 26 -17.75 -11.70 0.25
N LYS A 27 -18.86 -12.41 0.46
CA LYS A 27 -19.84 -12.07 1.49
C LYS A 27 -19.17 -12.08 2.87
N GLU A 28 -19.25 -10.94 3.57
CA GLU A 28 -18.61 -10.74 4.89
C GLU A 28 -17.09 -11.00 4.92
N GLY A 29 -16.40 -10.85 3.79
CA GLY A 29 -14.95 -11.09 3.73
C GLY A 29 -14.57 -12.57 3.78
N GLN A 30 -15.51 -13.49 3.53
CA GLN A 30 -15.28 -14.93 3.64
C GLN A 30 -14.19 -15.42 2.68
N ASN A 31 -14.16 -14.92 1.43
CA ASN A 31 -13.14 -15.32 0.46
C ASN A 31 -11.75 -14.88 0.91
N ALA A 32 -11.61 -13.65 1.38
CA ALA A 32 -10.33 -13.15 1.92
C ALA A 32 -9.86 -13.96 3.15
N ARG A 33 -10.77 -14.31 4.06
CA ARG A 33 -10.46 -15.12 5.25
C ARG A 33 -10.06 -16.55 4.89
N LEU A 34 -10.77 -17.18 3.95
CA LEU A 34 -10.44 -18.53 3.49
C LEU A 34 -9.09 -18.57 2.77
N ALA A 35 -8.84 -17.60 1.89
CA ALA A 35 -7.55 -17.47 1.20
C ALA A 35 -6.40 -17.28 2.20
N ALA A 36 -6.60 -16.44 3.23
CA ALA A 36 -5.61 -16.26 4.29
C ALA A 36 -5.36 -17.55 5.10
N LYS A 37 -6.42 -18.31 5.41
CA LYS A 37 -6.30 -19.59 6.13
C LYS A 37 -5.63 -20.68 5.28
N LEU A 38 -5.92 -20.72 3.98
CA LEU A 38 -5.38 -21.70 3.04
C LEU A 38 -3.89 -21.46 2.75
N THR A 39 -3.50 -20.20 2.57
CA THR A 39 -2.11 -19.82 2.27
C THR A 39 -1.27 -19.66 3.52
N GLY A 40 -1.88 -19.29 4.65
CA GLY A 40 -1.17 -18.84 5.85
C GLY A 40 -0.59 -17.43 5.71
N TRP A 41 -1.07 -16.64 4.73
CA TRP A 41 -0.66 -15.26 4.48
C TRP A 41 -1.77 -14.29 4.83
N LYS A 42 -1.41 -13.11 5.31
CA LYS A 42 -2.32 -11.97 5.45
C LYS A 42 -2.49 -11.33 4.08
N ILE A 43 -3.64 -11.58 3.46
CA ILE A 43 -3.98 -11.06 2.13
C ILE A 43 -4.92 -9.86 2.30
N GLY A 44 -4.43 -8.68 1.94
CA GLY A 44 -5.26 -7.48 1.73
C GLY A 44 -5.79 -7.46 0.30
N ILE A 45 -6.99 -6.95 0.10
CA ILE A 45 -7.58 -6.77 -1.23
C ILE A 45 -7.88 -5.28 -1.39
N GLU A 46 -7.31 -4.67 -2.42
CA GLU A 46 -7.53 -3.26 -2.74
C GLU A 46 -7.78 -3.09 -4.24
N SER A 47 -8.44 -2.00 -4.63
CA SER A 47 -8.60 -1.69 -6.04
C SER A 47 -7.33 -1.08 -6.64
N GLU A 48 -7.09 -1.33 -7.93
CA GLU A 48 -5.95 -0.73 -8.64
C GLU A 48 -5.99 0.81 -8.63
N GLU A 49 -7.20 1.38 -8.64
CA GLU A 49 -7.39 2.83 -8.57
C GLU A 49 -6.95 3.40 -7.21
N ILE A 50 -7.28 2.70 -6.11
CA ILE A 50 -6.81 3.09 -4.77
C ILE A 50 -5.29 2.99 -4.65
N ARG A 51 -4.67 1.97 -5.27
CA ARG A 51 -3.20 1.85 -5.31
C ARG A 51 -2.56 3.05 -6.00
N ALA A 52 -3.06 3.43 -7.18
CA ALA A 52 -2.53 4.57 -7.95
C ALA A 52 -2.64 5.88 -7.15
N LYS A 53 -3.79 6.08 -6.49
CA LYS A 53 -4.02 7.26 -5.65
C LYS A 53 -3.07 7.30 -4.44
N LYS A 54 -2.91 6.19 -3.72
CA LYS A 54 -1.96 6.08 -2.59
C LYS A 54 -0.51 6.31 -3.02
N MET A 55 -0.10 5.82 -4.18
CA MET A 55 1.26 6.07 -4.70
C MET A 55 1.48 7.55 -5.03
N ALA A 56 0.49 8.23 -5.61
CA ALA A 56 0.56 9.66 -5.88
C ALA A 56 0.64 10.49 -4.58
N GLU A 57 -0.17 10.14 -3.58
CA GLU A 57 -0.16 10.80 -2.27
C GLU A 57 1.13 10.54 -1.49
N ALA A 58 1.67 9.32 -1.53
CA ALA A 58 2.94 8.99 -0.90
C ALA A 58 4.12 9.75 -1.55
N ALA A 59 4.11 9.89 -2.87
CA ALA A 59 5.09 10.69 -3.60
C ALA A 59 4.99 12.18 -3.27
N ALA A 60 3.78 12.71 -3.05
CA ALA A 60 3.59 14.10 -2.61
C ALA A 60 4.12 14.33 -1.19
N LYS A 61 3.77 13.47 -0.23
CA LYS A 61 4.26 13.59 1.16
C LYS A 61 5.77 13.42 1.29
N ALA A 62 6.39 12.60 0.44
CA ALA A 62 7.85 12.45 0.42
C ALA A 62 8.55 13.73 -0.05
N LYS A 63 7.92 14.55 -0.90
CA LYS A 63 8.47 15.84 -1.33
C LYS A 63 8.36 16.91 -0.24
N ASP A 64 7.25 16.94 0.50
CA ASP A 64 7.08 17.88 1.61
C ASP A 64 8.06 17.60 2.77
N ALA A 65 8.35 16.34 3.05
CA ALA A 65 9.31 15.95 4.10
C ALA A 65 10.78 16.22 3.74
N GLN A 66 11.11 16.36 2.45
CA GLN A 66 12.46 16.68 1.98
C GLN A 66 12.72 18.20 1.96
N ALA A 67 11.66 19.03 1.88
CA ALA A 67 11.78 20.49 1.87
C ALA A 67 12.12 21.07 3.25
N ASP A 68 11.71 20.42 4.34
CA ASP A 68 11.96 20.86 5.73
C ASP A 68 13.37 20.52 6.26
N ARG A 69 14.21 19.84 5.45
CA ARG A 69 15.61 19.52 5.81
C ARG A 69 16.66 20.32 5.05
N ASN A 70 16.27 21.08 4.03
CA ASN A 70 17.19 21.95 3.30
C ASN A 70 17.04 23.39 3.79
N ASP A 71 17.32 23.62 5.08
CA ASP A 71 17.80 24.91 5.54
C ASP A 71 19.30 24.74 5.82
N PRO A 72 20.18 24.94 4.82
CA PRO A 72 21.59 25.06 5.11
C PRO A 72 21.75 26.40 5.82
N ALA A 73 21.78 26.36 7.15
CA ALA A 73 22.49 27.37 7.93
C ALA A 73 23.98 27.27 7.54
N ASP A 74 24.32 27.82 6.38
CA ASP A 74 25.70 28.06 5.96
C ASP A 74 26.24 29.17 6.84
N GLY A 75 26.98 28.76 7.87
CA GLY A 75 27.85 29.67 8.60
C GLY A 75 29.07 29.97 7.73
N SER A 76 29.18 31.20 7.24
CA SER A 76 30.40 32.02 7.35
C SER A 76 30.19 33.34 6.64
N GLU A 77 30.30 34.45 7.36
CA GLU A 77 30.92 35.65 6.82
C GLU A 77 31.46 36.52 7.98
N ALA A 78 32.78 36.71 7.92
CA ALA A 78 33.65 37.65 8.62
C ALA A 78 33.89 37.48 10.14
#